data_AF-A0A1I8N549-F1
#
_entry.id   AF-A0A1I8N549-F1
#
_cell.length_a   1.000
_cell.length_b   1.000
_cell.length_c   1.000
_cell.angle_alpha   90.00
_cell.angle_beta   90.00
_cell.angle_gamma   90.00
#
_symmetry.space_group_name_H-M   'P 1'
#
loop_
_entity.id
_entity.type
_entity.pdbx_description
1 polymer ?
#
loop_
_entity_poly.entity_id
_entity_poly.type
_entity_poly.pdbx_seq_one_letter_code
_entity_poly.pdbx_strand_id
1 'polypeptide(L)'
;MDPNLRNLKDFLTLYNKVTELCFNRCVDNMNERDLAKHEETCVNRCVNKFALFNQNMMKVYVEVQSEINQKRMQEIEEGQKVIQQNQEQQQQQQQAQQPPANKSTIAEEVKNALTSTPKLLS
;
A
#
# COMPACT_ATOMS: atom_id res chain seq x y z
N MET A 1 0.35 -12.42 13.40
CA MET A 1 1.10 -11.90 14.58
C MET A 1 0.13 -11.06 15.39
N ASP A 2 -0.12 -11.43 16.64
CA ASP A 2 -1.02 -10.67 17.52
C ASP A 2 -0.56 -9.21 17.68
N PRO A 3 -1.45 -8.21 17.51
CA PRO A 3 -1.11 -6.79 17.66
C PRO A 3 -0.49 -6.48 19.02
N ASN A 4 -0.97 -7.12 20.09
CA ASN A 4 -0.43 -6.97 21.44
C ASN A 4 1.02 -7.44 21.56
N LEU A 5 1.37 -8.55 20.89
CA LEU A 5 2.73 -9.09 20.90
C LEU A 5 3.70 -8.16 20.15
N ARG A 6 3.23 -7.51 19.08
CA ARG A 6 4.01 -6.49 18.36
C ARG A 6 4.27 -5.28 19.24
N ASN A 7 3.23 -4.73 19.88
CA ASN A 7 3.37 -3.57 20.76
C ASN A 7 4.35 -3.84 21.92
N LEU A 8 4.30 -5.03 22.51
CA LEU A 8 5.25 -5.43 23.54
C LEU A 8 6.69 -5.49 23.02
N LYS A 9 6.89 -6.10 21.84
CA LYS A 9 8.22 -6.16 21.21
C LYS A 9 8.76 -4.77 20.93
N ASP A 10 7.92 -3.87 20.43
CA ASP A 10 8.32 -2.49 20.11
C ASP A 10 8.67 -1.72 21.39
N PHE A 11 7.88 -1.89 22.46
CA PHE A 11 8.19 -1.33 23.78
C PHE A 11 9.53 -1.82 24.34
N LEU A 12 9.79 -3.13 24.30
CA LEU A 12 11.05 -3.69 24.80
C LEU A 12 12.25 -3.24 23.97
N THR A 13 12.07 -3.11 22.65
CA THR A 13 13.09 -2.57 21.75
C THR A 13 13.40 -1.11 22.11
N LEU A 14 12.37 -0.31 22.36
CA LEU A 14 12.51 1.09 22.78
C LEU A 14 13.21 1.18 24.14
N TYR A 15 12.79 0.37 25.12
CA TYR A 15 13.40 0.31 26.45
C TYR A 15 14.90 0.06 26.35
N ASN A 16 15.32 -0.99 25.63
CA ASN A 16 16.73 -1.32 25.44
C ASN A 16 17.51 -0.18 24.78
N LYS A 17 16.88 0.54 23.84
CA LYS A 17 17.53 1.67 23.17
C LYS A 17 17.75 2.85 24.11
N VAL A 18 16.76 3.15 24.95
CA VAL A 18 16.83 4.25 25.92
C VAL A 18 17.85 3.96 27.01
N THR A 19 17.87 2.73 27.53
CA THR A 19 18.82 2.34 28.57
C THR A 19 20.26 2.44 28.07
N GLU A 20 20.55 1.91 26.88
CA GLU A 20 21.87 2.03 26.23
C GLU A 20 22.27 3.50 26.03
N LEU A 21 21.37 4.31 25.45
CA LEU A 21 21.63 5.71 25.17
C LEU A 21 21.92 6.53 26.43
N CYS A 22 21.10 6.37 27.47
CA CYS A 22 21.25 7.14 28.69
C CYS A 22 22.44 6.67 29.51
N PHE A 23 22.75 5.37 29.54
CA PHE A 23 23.97 4.86 30.15
C PHE A 23 25.22 5.50 29.51
N ASN A 24 25.34 5.40 28.18
CA ASN A 24 26.50 5.92 27.43
C ASN A 24 26.67 7.45 27.51
N ARG A 25 25.62 8.20 27.88
CA ARG A 25 25.66 9.66 27.99
C ARG A 25 25.82 10.18 29.40
N CYS A 26 25.31 9.46 30.39
CA CYS A 26 25.17 9.98 31.76
C CYS A 26 26.05 9.28 32.78
N VAL A 27 26.50 8.05 32.51
CA VAL A 27 27.39 7.33 33.43
C VAL A 27 28.83 7.59 32.99
N ASP A 28 29.53 8.40 33.77
CA ASP A 28 30.89 8.84 33.50
C ASP A 28 31.90 8.40 34.57
N ASN A 29 31.42 7.97 35.73
CA ASN A 29 32.24 7.49 36.82
C ASN A 29 31.94 6.01 37.12
N MET A 30 32.98 5.16 37.08
CA MET A 30 32.87 3.74 37.42
C MET A 30 33.71 3.33 38.63
N ASN A 31 34.08 4.30 39.48
CA ASN A 31 34.84 4.03 40.70
C ASN A 31 33.97 3.51 41.86
N GLU A 32 32.66 3.69 41.78
CA GLU A 32 31.68 3.24 42.78
C GLU A 32 30.58 2.41 42.10
N ARG A 33 29.89 1.56 42.88
CA ARG A 33 28.80 0.72 42.37
C ARG A 33 27.51 1.51 42.16
N ASP A 34 27.28 2.53 42.98
CA ASP A 34 26.07 3.34 42.96
C ASP A 34 26.27 4.58 42.07
N LEU A 35 25.19 5.09 41.48
CA LEU A 35 25.25 6.30 40.67
C LEU A 35 25.52 7.52 41.55
N ALA A 36 26.39 8.41 41.07
CA ALA A 36 26.54 9.72 41.69
C ALA A 36 25.29 10.59 41.45
N LYS A 37 25.04 11.56 42.32
CA LYS A 37 23.84 12.44 42.24
C LYS A 37 23.69 13.16 40.89
N HIS A 38 24.81 13.50 40.23
CA HIS A 38 24.77 14.14 38.92
C HIS A 38 24.36 13.15 37.83
N GLU A 39 24.80 11.90 37.91
CA GLU A 39 24.43 10.82 36.98
C GLU A 39 22.94 10.49 37.12
N GLU A 40 22.43 10.36 38.35
CA GLU A 40 21.00 10.16 38.61
C GLU A 40 20.16 11.29 38.00
N THR A 41 20.57 12.54 38.20
CA THR A 41 19.89 13.71 37.62
C THR A 41 19.97 13.68 36.09
N CYS A 42 21.11 13.29 35.52
CA CYS A 42 21.30 13.18 34.07
C CYS A 42 20.40 12.10 33.49
N VAL A 43 20.35 10.90 34.07
CA VAL A 43 19.53 9.77 33.57
C VAL A 43 18.05 10.15 33.58
N ASN A 44 17.55 10.76 34.66
CA ASN A 44 16.17 11.25 34.73
C ASN A 44 15.85 12.25 33.61
N ARG A 45 16.74 13.21 33.36
CA ARG A 45 16.58 14.18 32.26
C ARG A 45 16.68 13.52 30.89
N CYS A 46 17.59 12.55 30.73
CA CYS A 46 17.80 11.83 29.48
C CYS A 46 16.53 11.07 29.06
N VAL A 47 15.94 10.30 29.98
CA VAL A 47 14.71 9.54 29.72
C VAL A 47 13.55 10.47 29.39
N ASN A 48 13.35 11.54 30.15
CA ASN A 48 12.29 12.52 29.89
C ASN A 48 12.47 13.20 28.51
N LYS A 49 13.69 13.63 28.19
CA LYS A 49 14.00 14.24 26.89
C LYS A 49 13.76 13.27 25.74
N PHE A 50 14.15 12.00 25.92
CA PHE A 50 13.92 10.97 24.92
C PHE A 50 12.42 10.71 24.71
N ALA A 51 11.64 10.60 25.79
CA ALA A 51 10.20 10.36 25.70
C ALA A 51 9.48 11.48 24.94
N LEU A 52 9.77 12.74 25.27
CA LEU A 52 9.21 13.91 24.57
C LEU A 52 9.67 13.95 23.11
N PHE A 53 10.95 13.66 22.85
CA PHE A 53 11.46 13.58 21.49
C PHE A 53 10.77 12.49 20.68
N ASN A 54 10.59 11.29 21.23
CA ASN A 54 9.95 10.17 20.55
C ASN A 54 8.48 10.49 20.20
N GLN A 55 7.75 11.13 21.12
CA GLN A 55 6.38 11.58 20.85
C GLN A 55 6.32 12.63 19.73
N ASN A 56 7.18 13.65 19.79
CA ASN A 56 7.25 14.68 18.76
C ASN A 56 7.68 14.12 17.40
N MET A 57 8.66 13.22 17.37
CA MET A 57 9.11 12.55 16.16
C MET A 57 8.00 11.72 15.54
N MET A 58 7.23 10.97 16.36
CA MET A 58 6.09 10.19 15.89
C MET A 58 5.02 11.08 15.27
N LYS A 59 4.75 12.25 15.86
CA LYS A 59 3.80 13.23 15.30
C LYS A 59 4.22 13.68 13.91
N VAL A 60 5.46 14.15 13.76
CA VAL A 60 6.01 14.61 12.47
C VAL A 60 6.03 13.46 11.45
N TYR A 61 6.40 12.25 11.89
CA TYR A 61 6.40 11.07 11.02
C TYR A 61 5.02 10.78 10.46
N VAL A 62 3.97 10.81 11.30
CA VAL A 62 2.58 10.57 10.87
C VAL A 62 2.11 11.65 9.88
N GLU A 63 2.43 12.92 10.15
CA GLU A 63 2.12 14.04 9.25
C GLU A 63 2.75 13.81 7.87
N VAL A 64 4.08 13.63 7.81
CA VAL A 64 4.82 13.44 6.56
C VAL A 64 4.39 12.15 5.83
N GLN A 65 4.17 11.05 6.56
CA GLN A 65 3.77 9.78 5.97
C GLN A 65 2.38 9.88 5.34
N SER A 66 1.48 10.68 5.91
CA SER A 66 0.14 10.91 5.35
C SER A 66 0.22 11.64 4.01
N GLU A 67 1.05 12.68 3.89
CA GLU A 67 1.27 13.42 2.64
C GLU A 67 1.88 12.53 1.56
N ILE A 68 2.90 11.75 1.89
CA ILE A 68 3.53 10.80 0.96
C ILE A 68 2.52 9.76 0.48
N ASN A 69 1.68 9.24 1.38
CA ASN A 69 0.68 8.25 1.01
C ASN A 69 -0.41 8.86 0.13
N GLN A 70 -0.85 10.10 0.38
CA GLN A 70 -1.79 10.81 -0.48
C GLN A 70 -1.22 10.99 -1.89
N LYS A 71 0.03 11.45 -2.01
CA LYS A 71 0.70 11.60 -3.30
C LYS A 71 0.81 10.28 -4.05
N ARG A 72 1.21 9.20 -3.36
CA ARG A 72 1.27 7.85 -3.98
C ARG A 72 -0.09 7.35 -4.43
N MET A 73 -1.17 7.65 -3.69
CA MET A 73 -2.53 7.28 -4.11
C MET A 73 -2.96 8.00 -5.39
N GLN A 74 -2.63 9.29 -5.52
CA GLN A 74 -2.91 10.07 -6.74
C GLN A 74 -2.15 9.51 -7.95
N GLU A 75 -0.86 9.22 -7.80
CA GLU A 75 -0.04 8.64 -8.88
C GLU A 75 -0.58 7.26 -9.34
N ILE A 76 -1.03 6.42 -8.40
CA ILE A 76 -1.65 5.13 -8.73
C ILE A 76 -2.98 5.33 -9.46
N GLU A 77 -3.81 6.28 -9.02
CA GLU A 77 -5.10 6.57 -9.67
C GLU A 77 -4.90 7.08 -11.11
N GLU A 78 -3.95 7.98 -11.33
CA GLU A 78 -3.59 8.48 -12.66
C GLU A 78 -3.04 7.37 -13.55
N GLY A 79 -2.16 6.53 -13.02
CA GLY A 79 -1.65 5.35 -13.73
C GLY A 79 -2.76 4.36 -14.10
N GLN A 80 -3.72 4.12 -13.20
CA GLN A 80 -4.88 3.27 -13.47
C GLN A 80 -5.76 3.82 -14.60
N LYS A 81 -6.01 5.14 -14.64
CA LYS A 81 -6.78 5.78 -15.71
C LYS A 81 -6.11 5.61 -17.08
N VAL A 82 -4.79 5.74 -17.15
CA VAL A 82 -4.03 5.56 -18.40
C VAL A 82 -4.07 4.09 -18.86
N ILE A 83 -3.93 3.13 -17.94
CA ILE A 83 -4.02 1.70 -18.28
C ILE A 83 -5.43 1.35 -18.78
N GLN A 84 -6.47 1.85 -18.13
CA GLN A 84 -7.87 1.66 -18.54
C GLN A 84 -8.12 2.22 -19.95
N GLN A 85 -7.69 3.46 -20.22
CA GLN A 85 -7.83 4.09 -21.54
C GLN A 85 -7.08 3.33 -22.63
N ASN A 86 -5.85 2.88 -22.36
CA ASN A 86 -5.06 2.10 -23.31
C ASN A 86 -5.71 0.73 -23.61
N GLN A 87 -6.32 0.08 -22.61
CA GLN A 87 -7.07 -1.16 -22.80
C GLN A 87 -8.31 -0.96 -23.67
N GLU A 88 -9.07 0.12 -23.46
CA GLU A 88 -10.26 0.46 -24.25
C GLU A 88 -9.91 0.79 -25.72
N GLN A 89 -8.82 1.53 -25.95
CA GLN A 89 -8.34 1.82 -27.31
C GLN A 89 -7.85 0.56 -28.04
N GLN A 90 -7.17 -0.36 -27.36
CA GLN A 90 -6.74 -1.63 -27.95
C GLN A 90 -7.93 -2.51 -28.34
N GLN A 91 -9.01 -2.54 -27.54
CA GLN A 91 -10.23 -3.27 -27.89
C GLN A 91 -10.94 -2.69 -29.13
N GLN A 92 -10.99 -1.37 -29.25
CA GLN A 92 -11.61 -0.71 -30.41
C GLN A 92 -10.80 -0.92 -31.70
N GLN A 93 -9.46 -0.92 -31.62
CA GLN A 93 -8.60 -1.19 -32.78
C GLN A 93 -8.69 -2.64 -33.27
N GLN A 94 -8.84 -3.61 -32.35
CA GLN A 94 -9.04 -5.02 -32.72
C GLN A 94 -10.41 -5.29 -33.36
N GLN A 95 -11.45 -4.51 -33.01
CA GLN A 95 -12.78 -4.60 -33.65
C GLN A 95 -12.83 -3.93 -35.03
N ALA A 96 -11.95 -2.95 -35.31
CA ALA A 96 -11.90 -2.24 -36.60
C ALA A 96 -11.18 -3.00 -37.73
N GLN A 97 -10.53 -4.13 -37.44
CA GLN A 97 -9.78 -4.94 -38.42
C GLN A 97 -10.49 -6.25 -38.81
N GLN A 98 -11.73 -6.49 -38.37
CA GLN A 98 -12.55 -7.56 -38.93
C GLN A 98 -13.17 -7.09 -40.27
N PRO A 99 -12.94 -7.78 -41.41
CA PRO A 99 -13.57 -7.42 -42.67
C PRO A 99 -15.10 -7.55 -42.55
N PRO A 100 -15.90 -6.71 -43.24
CA PRO A 100 -17.35 -6.68 -43.06
C PRO A 100 -17.96 -8.01 -43.51
N ALA A 101 -18.32 -8.87 -42.56
CA ALA A 101 -19.13 -10.04 -42.82
C ALA A 101 -20.54 -9.58 -43.24
N ASN A 102 -20.80 -9.75 -44.53
CA ASN A 102 -22.05 -9.55 -45.26
C ASN A 102 -23.26 -10.11 -44.47
N LYS A 103 -24.07 -9.24 -43.87
CA LYS A 103 -25.32 -9.62 -43.18
C LYS A 103 -26.50 -9.87 -44.14
N SER A 104 -26.29 -9.85 -45.46
CA SER A 104 -27.39 -9.94 -46.45
C SER A 104 -27.64 -11.32 -47.07
N THR A 105 -26.82 -12.35 -46.84
CA THR A 105 -26.99 -13.62 -47.61
C THR A 105 -27.66 -14.77 -46.82
N ILE A 106 -27.60 -14.77 -45.48
CA ILE A 106 -28.13 -15.92 -44.70
C ILE A 106 -29.66 -15.86 -44.53
N ALA A 107 -30.27 -14.67 -44.55
CA ALA A 107 -31.73 -14.54 -44.40
C ALA A 107 -32.52 -14.95 -45.66
N GLU A 108 -31.88 -14.96 -46.83
CA GLU A 108 -32.51 -15.23 -48.12
C GLU A 108 -32.41 -16.72 -48.51
N GLU A 109 -31.33 -17.41 -48.12
CA GLU A 109 -31.17 -18.87 -48.32
C GLU A 109 -32.12 -19.69 -47.43
N VAL A 110 -32.35 -19.28 -46.18
CA VAL A 110 -33.24 -20.02 -45.26
C VAL A 110 -34.71 -19.89 -45.68
N LYS A 111 -35.12 -18.77 -46.28
CA LYS A 111 -36.49 -18.58 -46.78
C LYS A 111 -36.79 -19.42 -48.01
N ASN A 112 -35.83 -19.57 -48.93
CA ASN A 112 -36.01 -20.38 -50.14
C ASN A 112 -36.03 -21.90 -49.87
N ALA A 113 -35.42 -22.36 -48.77
CA ALA A 113 -35.43 -23.78 -48.39
C ALA A 113 -36.76 -24.26 -47.77
N LEU A 114 -37.60 -23.34 -47.24
CA LEU A 114 -38.87 -23.67 -46.59
C LEU A 114 -40.09 -23.66 -47.53
N THR A 115 -39.94 -23.17 -48.77
CA THR A 115 -41.06 -23.00 -49.72
C THR A 115 -41.16 -24.07 -50.82
N SER A 116 -40.29 -25.09 -50.85
CA SER A 116 -40.43 -26.22 -51.78
C SER A 116 -40.62 -27.55 -51.05
N THR A 117 -41.85 -27.82 -50.60
CA THR A 117 -42.32 -29.20 -50.47
C THR A 117 -43.11 -29.58 -51.72
N PRO A 118 -42.68 -30.58 -52.49
CA PRO A 118 -43.59 -31.36 -53.30
C PRO A 118 -44.08 -32.58 -52.52
N LYS A 119 -45.36 -32.50 -52.17
CA LYS A 119 -46.38 -33.57 -52.21
C LYS A 119 -45.92 -35.03 -52.43
N LEU A 120 -46.32 -35.85 -51.46
CA LEU A 120 -47.10 -37.10 -51.57
C LEU A 120 -46.61 -38.29 -52.45
N LEU A 121 -46.58 -39.45 -51.78
CA LEU A 121 -47.09 -40.77 -52.19
C LEU A 121 -46.52 -41.46 -53.44
N SER A 122 -45.79 -42.56 -53.22
CA SER A 122 -46.23 -43.93 -53.57
C SER A 122 -45.26 -44.95 -52.98
#